data_AF-A0A2D9CHN4-F1
#
_entry.id   AF-A0A2D9CHN4-F1
#
_cell.length_a   1.000
_cell.length_b   1.000
_cell.length_c   1.000
_cell.angle_alpha   90.00
_cell.angle_beta   90.00
_cell.angle_gamma   90.00
#
_symmetry.space_group_name_H-M   'P 1'
#
loop_
_entity.id
_entity.type
_entity.pdbx_description
1 polymer ?
#
loop_
_entity_poly.entity_id
_entity_poly.type
_entity_poly.pdbx_seq_one_letter_code
_entity_poly.pdbx_strand_id
1 'polypeptide(L)' 'MKLNKSHGSPHDRGGADSYYGRSYSPHYWPNGTGHGYKVVDLTEEQLKEYNDGWNENEDFGHFKDWG' A
#
# COMPACT_ATOMS: atom_id res chain seq x y z
N MET A 1 18.16 -4.32 1.13
CA MET A 1 16.89 -3.91 1.76
C MET A 1 16.07 -5.14 2.14
N LYS A 2 15.59 -5.23 3.39
CA LYS A 2 14.52 -6.18 3.75
C LYS A 2 13.19 -5.51 3.40
N LEU A 3 12.51 -5.98 2.36
CA LEU A 3 11.11 -5.60 2.11
C LEU A 3 10.29 -5.90 3.36
N ASN A 4 9.78 -4.87 4.04
CA ASN A 4 8.98 -5.07 5.23
C ASN A 4 7.55 -5.42 4.78
N LYS A 5 7.23 -6.71 4.72
CA LYS A 5 5.86 -7.21 4.47
C LYS A 5 4.97 -7.12 5.71
N SER A 6 5.28 -6.20 6.62
CA SER A 6 4.53 -6.01 7.85
C SER A 6 3.21 -5.32 7.53
N HIS A 7 2.15 -5.70 8.24
CA HIS A 7 0.82 -5.10 8.08
C HIS A 7 0.90 -3.57 8.21
N GLY A 8 0.42 -2.85 7.20
CA GLY A 8 0.50 -1.38 7.14
C GLY A 8 1.79 -0.80 6.52
N SER A 9 2.69 -1.62 5.96
CA SER A 9 3.84 -1.12 5.19
C SER A 9 3.41 -0.38 3.91
N PRO A 10 4.32 0.39 3.26
CA PRO A 10 4.00 1.04 1.99
C PRO A 10 3.51 0.05 0.93
N HIS A 11 4.18 -1.09 0.78
CA HIS A 11 3.81 -2.12 -0.17
C HIS A 11 2.44 -2.75 0.14
N ASP A 12 2.19 -3.12 1.40
CA ASP A 12 0.89 -3.63 1.84
C ASP A 12 -0.22 -2.60 1.58
N ARG A 13 0.08 -1.31 1.82
CA ARG A 13 -0.88 -0.24 1.61
C ARG A 13 -1.20 0.00 0.14
N GLY A 14 -0.19 0.01 -0.73
CA GLY A 14 -0.35 0.19 -2.18
C GLY A 14 -1.23 -0.90 -2.78
N GLY A 15 -0.94 -2.17 -2.44
CA GLY A 15 -1.76 -3.30 -2.88
C GLY A 15 -3.18 -3.25 -2.31
N ALA A 16 -3.35 -2.89 -1.04
CA ALA A 16 -4.67 -2.73 -0.44
C ALA A 16 -5.48 -1.60 -1.10
N ASP A 17 -4.86 -0.46 -1.41
CA ASP A 17 -5.56 0.64 -2.07
C ASP A 17 -6.03 0.29 -3.49
N SER A 18 -5.20 -0.40 -4.27
CA SER A 18 -5.61 -0.96 -5.57
C SER A 18 -6.72 -2.01 -5.39
N TYR A 19 -6.55 -2.97 -4.47
CA TYR A 19 -7.53 -4.04 -4.21
C TYR A 19 -8.92 -3.49 -3.88
N TYR A 20 -9.01 -2.45 -3.04
CA TYR A 20 -10.28 -1.82 -2.70
C TYR A 20 -10.76 -0.76 -3.70
N GLY A 21 -10.04 -0.55 -4.82
CA GLY A 21 -10.38 0.45 -5.84
C GLY A 21 -10.32 1.90 -5.33
N ARG A 22 -9.43 2.18 -4.37
CA ARG A 22 -9.26 3.52 -3.79
C ARG A 22 -8.38 4.37 -4.69
N SER A 23 -8.48 5.70 -4.59
CA SER A 23 -7.60 6.59 -5.34
C SER A 23 -6.13 6.38 -4.98
N TYR A 24 -5.25 6.47 -5.98
CA TYR A 24 -3.80 6.43 -5.78
C TYR A 24 -3.38 7.56 -4.84
N SER A 25 -2.95 7.19 -3.63
CA SER A 25 -2.55 8.12 -2.58
C SER A 25 -1.39 7.48 -1.82
N PRO A 26 -0.12 7.72 -2.17
CA PRO A 26 1.00 7.13 -1.45
C PRO A 26 0.96 7.47 0.05
N HIS A 27 0.83 6.45 0.87
CA HIS A 27 0.89 6.56 2.33
C HIS A 27 1.14 5.19 2.96
N TYR A 28 1.46 5.17 4.24
CA TYR A 28 1.49 3.93 5.00
C TYR A 28 1.20 4.16 6.49
N TRP A 29 1.00 3.08 7.23
CA TRP A 29 0.69 3.10 8.66
C TRP A 29 1.69 2.21 9.41
N PRO A 30 2.72 2.79 10.06
CA PRO A 30 3.78 2.03 10.72
C PRO A 30 3.28 1.04 11.79
N ASN A 31 2.12 1.33 12.39
CA ASN A 31 1.52 0.53 13.46
C ASN A 31 0.35 -0.35 12.95
N GLY A 32 0.21 -0.53 11.63
CA GLY A 32 -0.88 -1.25 11.00
C GLY A 32 -1.93 -0.34 10.38
N THR A 33 -2.55 -0.80 9.29
CA THR A 33 -3.52 -0.03 8.50
C THR A 33 -4.63 0.57 9.35
N GLY A 34 -4.74 1.90 9.34
CA GLY A 34 -5.74 2.65 10.11
C GLY A 34 -5.44 2.80 11.60
N HIS A 35 -4.27 2.37 12.08
CA HIS A 35 -3.88 2.44 13.48
C HIS A 35 -2.66 3.36 13.68
N GLY A 36 -2.77 4.29 14.63
CA GLY A 36 -1.69 5.22 14.97
C GLY A 36 -1.63 6.40 14.01
N TYR A 37 -0.43 6.75 13.56
CA TYR A 37 -0.20 7.89 12.68
C TYR A 37 -0.07 7.45 11.22
N LYS A 38 -0.70 8.21 10.32
CA LYS A 38 -0.57 8.06 8.87
C LYS A 38 0.68 8.81 8.41
N VAL A 39 1.59 8.13 7.72
CA VAL A 39 2.74 8.76 7.07
C VAL A 39 2.38 9.00 5.61
N VAL A 40 2.45 10.26 5.17
CA VAL A 40 2.17 10.69 3.79
C VAL A 40 3.39 11.27 3.09
N ASP A 41 4.40 11.67 3.85
CA ASP A 41 5.67 12.14 3.33
C ASP A 41 6.63 10.93 3.29
N LEU A 42 6.64 10.25 2.14
CA LEU A 42 7.37 9.00 1.95
C LEU A 42 8.75 9.30 1.38
N THR A 43 9.76 8.58 1.84
CA THR A 43 11.06 8.56 1.16
C THR A 43 10.92 7.93 -0.23
N GLU A 44 11.89 8.16 -1.12
CA GLU A 44 11.89 7.57 -2.46
C GLU A 44 11.78 6.03 -2.44
N GLU A 45 12.44 5.39 -1.46
CA GLU A 45 12.37 3.94 -1.27
C GLU A 45 10.96 3.48 -0.87
N GLN A 46 10.31 4.19 0.06
CA GLN A 46 8.95 3.87 0.51
C GLN A 46 7.92 4.13 -0.58
N LEU A 47 8.11 5.20 -1.37
CA LEU A 47 7.26 5.49 -2.53
C LEU A 47 7.37 4.36 -3.56
N LYS A 48 8.59 3.86 -3.81
CA LYS A 48 8.81 2.71 -4.66
C LYS A 48 8.10 1.47 -4.12
N GLU A 49 8.21 1.18 -2.83
CA GLU A 49 7.51 0.04 -2.22
C GLU A 49 5.99 0.14 -2.35
N TYR A 50 5.41 1.33 -2.13
CA TYR A 50 3.98 1.57 -2.34
C TYR A 50 3.58 1.33 -3.80
N ASN A 51 4.37 1.86 -4.74
CA ASN A 51 4.11 1.70 -6.17
C ASN A 51 4.23 0.23 -6.62
N ASP A 52 5.24 -0.49 -6.14
CA ASP A 52 5.42 -1.91 -6.43
C ASP A 52 4.17 -2.70 -5.97
N GLY A 53 3.69 -2.50 -4.74
CA GLY A 53 2.50 -3.20 -4.23
C GLY A 53 1.20 -2.84 -4.97
N TRP A 54 1.05 -1.57 -5.38
CA TRP A 54 -0.07 -1.14 -6.23
C TRP A 54 -0.05 -1.86 -7.59
N ASN A 55 1.08 -1.78 -8.30
CA ASN A 55 1.20 -2.35 -9.65
C ASN A 55 1.09 -3.88 -9.64
N GLU A 56 1.62 -4.55 -8.63
CA GLU A 56 1.43 -5.99 -8.46
C GLU A 56 -0.07 -6.35 -8.40
N ASN A 57 -0.87 -5.61 -7.62
CA ASN A 57 -2.31 -5.87 -7.54
C ASN A 57 -3.04 -5.57 -8.86
N GLU A 58 -2.69 -4.47 -9.53
CA GLU A 58 -3.23 -4.12 -10.86
C GLU A 58 -2.92 -5.21 -11.89
N ASP A 59 -1.68 -5.72 -11.92
CA ASP A 59 -1.25 -6.80 -12.81
C ASP A 59 -1.99 -8.12 -12.51
N PHE A 60 -2.23 -8.43 -11.23
CA PHE A 60 -3.06 -9.56 -10.84
C PHE A 60 -4.55 -9.34 -11.16
N GLY A 61 -4.99 -8.09 -11.30
CA GLY A 61 -6.40 -7.74 -11.47
C GLY A 61 -7.26 -8.13 -10.27
N HIS A 62 -6.66 -8.20 -9.08
CA HIS A 62 -7.35 -8.61 -7.86
C HIS A 62 -8.10 -7.42 -7.29
N PHE A 63 -9.37 -7.29 -7.65
CA PHE A 63 -10.23 -6.25 -7.12
C PHE A 63 -11.28 -6.83 -6.20
N LYS A 64 -11.59 -6.07 -5.14
CA LYS A 64 -12.68 -6.39 -4.23
C LYS A 64 -13.99 -6.31 -5.02
N ASP A 65 -14.61 -7.45 -5.22
CA ASP A 65 -16.00 -7.52 -5.66
C ASP A 65 -16.90 -7.11 -4.48
N TRP A 66 -17.77 -6.12 -4.74
CA TRP A 66 -18.67 -5.54 -3.75
C TRP A 66 -20.06 -6.18 -3.76
N GLY A 67 -20.33 -7.11 -4.70
CA GLY A 67 -21.59 -7.83 -4.83
C GLY A 67 -22.43 -7.44 -6.03
#